data_AF-A0A0M3RFF9-F1
#
_entry.id   AF-A0A0M3RFF9-F1
#
_cell.length_a   1.000
_cell.length_b   1.000
_cell.length_c   1.000
_cell.angle_alpha   90.00
_cell.angle_beta   90.00
_cell.angle_gamma   90.00
#
_symmetry.space_group_name_H-M   'P 1'
#
loop_
_entity.id
_entity.type
_entity.pdbx_description
1 polymer ?
#
loop_
_entity_poly.entity_id
_entity_poly.type
_entity_poly.pdbx_seq_one_letter_code
_entity_poly.pdbx_strand_id
1 'polypeptide(L)'
;MRAISLKMLVLIFSFLILTGSSKGAIINGDAHVTEEMHEVISEYIVKKYTSVYLDTEKQFEVHKIYGTREVGGITHVYMWSLYEGFNKATGSEGQAGHSLPALIKLKKQGNKYSVTDYKEPEDGTYYYSSLKKLFPSAYVRLASNDVMHSANLQEKIKQKAETWLHE
;
A
#
# COMPACT_ATOMS: atom_id res chain seq x y z
N MET A 1 -44.51 30.54 -43.17
CA MET A 1 -43.53 30.27 -44.23
C MET A 1 -42.12 30.33 -43.65
N ARG A 2 -41.40 29.22 -43.79
CA ARG A 2 -39.94 28.98 -43.75
C ARG A 2 -39.14 29.32 -42.48
N ALA A 3 -38.80 28.23 -41.78
CA ALA A 3 -37.63 28.09 -40.91
C ALA A 3 -36.35 27.84 -41.73
N ILE A 4 -35.24 28.45 -41.31
CA ILE A 4 -33.84 28.19 -41.69
C ILE A 4 -32.98 28.65 -40.50
N SER A 5 -31.94 27.98 -39.98
CA SER A 5 -31.65 26.56 -39.80
C SER A 5 -30.65 26.46 -38.64
N LEU A 6 -30.95 25.59 -37.68
CA LEU A 6 -30.07 25.10 -36.63
C LEU A 6 -28.86 24.39 -37.27
N LYS A 7 -27.69 25.04 -37.33
CA LYS A 7 -26.34 24.41 -37.33
C LYS A 7 -25.23 25.45 -37.58
N MET A 8 -24.19 25.33 -36.77
CA MET A 8 -22.81 25.78 -37.00
C MET A 8 -22.59 27.28 -37.15
N LEU A 9 -21.85 27.88 -36.20
CA LEU A 9 -20.41 28.09 -36.35
C LEU A 9 -19.89 28.96 -35.19
N VAL A 10 -19.04 28.38 -34.32
CA VAL A 10 -18.00 29.07 -33.51
C VAL A 10 -18.53 30.08 -32.47
N LEU A 11 -18.52 29.79 -31.18
CA LEU A 11 -17.32 29.64 -30.38
C LEU A 11 -17.47 28.50 -29.37
N ILE A 12 -16.64 27.49 -29.60
CA ILE A 12 -16.27 26.49 -28.60
C ILE A 12 -15.65 27.27 -27.44
N PHE A 13 -16.45 27.52 -26.39
CA PHE A 13 -15.92 27.85 -25.07
C PHE A 13 -15.26 26.57 -24.57
N SER A 14 -14.05 26.31 -25.07
CA SER A 14 -13.12 25.34 -24.51
C SER A 14 -12.78 25.85 -23.13
N PHE A 15 -13.63 25.51 -22.17
CA PHE A 15 -13.27 25.49 -20.77
C PHE A 15 -12.17 24.44 -20.67
N LEU A 16 -10.93 24.89 -20.89
CA LEU A 16 -9.75 24.19 -20.43
C LEU A 16 -9.96 24.05 -18.92
N ILE A 17 -10.52 22.92 -18.51
CA ILE A 17 -10.33 22.42 -17.17
C ILE A 17 -8.84 22.11 -17.13
N LEU A 18 -8.06 23.11 -16.73
CA LEU A 18 -6.75 22.95 -16.14
C LEU A 18 -6.96 21.98 -14.98
N THR A 19 -6.90 20.68 -15.26
CA THR A 19 -6.62 19.67 -14.26
C THR A 19 -5.16 19.87 -13.89
N GLY A 20 -4.91 20.98 -13.18
CA GLY A 20 -3.72 21.13 -12.38
C GLY A 20 -3.74 19.93 -11.46
N SER A 21 -2.91 18.94 -11.77
CA SER A 21 -2.69 17.80 -10.89
C SER A 21 -2.15 18.39 -9.61
N SER A 22 -3.04 18.65 -8.65
CA SER A 22 -2.63 19.07 -7.33
C SER A 22 -1.79 17.92 -6.82
N LYS A 23 -0.48 18.17 -6.77
CA LYS A 23 0.46 17.28 -6.11
C LYS A 23 -0.04 17.20 -4.67
N GLY A 24 -0.75 16.12 -4.33
CA GLY A 24 -1.29 15.93 -3.00
C GLY A 24 -0.22 16.11 -1.95
N ALA A 25 -0.57 16.74 -0.83
CA ALA A 25 0.35 16.89 0.28
C ALA A 25 0.72 15.51 0.83
N ILE A 26 1.96 15.37 1.28
CA ILE A 26 2.40 14.19 2.00
C ILE A 26 2.01 14.37 3.46
N ILE A 27 1.33 13.38 4.04
CA ILE A 27 1.00 13.31 5.46
C ILE A 27 1.88 12.22 6.07
N ASN A 28 2.73 12.59 7.04
CA ASN A 28 3.68 11.65 7.66
C ASN A 28 2.99 10.79 8.73
N GLY A 29 3.45 9.54 8.86
CA GLY A 29 2.96 8.58 9.84
C GLY A 29 1.61 7.96 9.48
N ASP A 30 1.02 7.28 10.47
CA ASP A 30 -0.21 6.49 10.37
C ASP A 30 -1.42 7.10 11.11
N ALA A 31 -1.27 8.24 11.79
CA ALA A 31 -2.32 8.77 12.67
C ALA A 31 -3.69 9.02 11.99
N HIS A 32 -3.72 9.23 10.68
CA HIS A 32 -4.94 9.42 9.86
C HIS A 32 -5.33 8.18 9.05
N VAL A 33 -4.57 7.09 9.16
CA VAL A 33 -4.88 5.81 8.53
C VAL A 33 -5.83 5.06 9.46
N THR A 34 -6.99 4.65 8.94
CA THR A 34 -8.02 3.99 9.74
C THR A 34 -7.74 2.50 9.87
N GLU A 35 -8.28 1.86 10.91
CA GLU A 35 -8.20 0.39 11.08
C GLU A 35 -8.66 -0.37 9.83
N GLU A 36 -9.75 0.08 9.18
CA GLU A 36 -10.22 -0.50 7.92
C GLU A 36 -9.16 -0.48 6.81
N MET A 37 -8.32 0.57 6.75
CA MET A 37 -7.24 0.64 5.77
C MET A 37 -6.14 -0.35 6.13
N HIS A 38 -5.77 -0.47 7.42
CA HIS A 38 -4.81 -1.45 7.89
C HIS A 38 -5.26 -2.89 7.60
N GLU A 39 -6.53 -3.19 7.82
CA GLU A 39 -7.16 -4.48 7.50
C GLU A 39 -7.10 -4.77 6.00
N VAL A 40 -7.60 -3.85 5.15
CA VAL A 40 -7.60 -4.01 3.69
C VAL A 40 -6.18 -4.21 3.13
N ILE A 41 -5.18 -3.50 3.69
CA ILE A 41 -3.77 -3.68 3.32
C ILE A 41 -3.31 -5.10 3.69
N SER A 42 -3.52 -5.51 4.94
CA SER A 42 -3.07 -6.81 5.46
C SER A 42 -3.69 -7.97 4.68
N GLU A 43 -5.01 -7.92 4.49
CA GLU A 43 -5.76 -8.94 3.73
C GLU A 43 -5.28 -9.06 2.29
N TYR A 44 -5.05 -7.92 1.63
CA TYR A 44 -4.56 -7.90 0.26
C TYR A 44 -3.18 -8.55 0.14
N ILE A 45 -2.24 -8.20 1.03
CA ILE A 45 -0.87 -8.73 0.99
C ILE A 45 -0.87 -10.22 1.33
N VAL A 46 -1.62 -10.64 2.37
CA VAL A 46 -1.75 -12.06 2.71
C VAL A 46 -2.27 -12.86 1.52
N LYS A 47 -3.34 -12.39 0.88
CA LYS A 47 -3.93 -13.03 -0.31
C LYS A 47 -2.98 -13.04 -1.51
N LYS A 48 -2.22 -11.97 -1.72
CA LYS A 48 -1.23 -11.87 -2.81
C LYS A 48 -0.15 -12.94 -2.71
N TYR A 49 0.26 -13.28 -1.48
CA TYR A 49 1.39 -14.16 -1.22
C TYR A 49 1.04 -15.58 -0.80
N THR A 50 -0.25 -15.91 -0.61
CA THR A 50 -0.71 -17.25 -0.18
C THR A 50 -0.11 -18.40 -0.99
N SER A 51 0.15 -18.22 -2.28
CA SER A 51 0.67 -19.28 -3.17
C SER A 51 2.09 -19.03 -3.68
N VAL A 52 2.80 -18.05 -3.13
CA VAL A 52 4.16 -17.67 -3.59
C VAL A 52 5.23 -18.35 -2.75
N TYR A 53 4.98 -18.50 -1.45
CA TYR A 53 5.88 -19.13 -0.51
C TYR A 53 5.54 -20.60 -0.27
N LEU A 54 6.35 -21.28 0.54
CA LEU A 54 6.02 -22.61 1.04
C LEU A 54 4.67 -22.57 1.76
N ASP A 55 3.89 -23.63 1.58
CA ASP A 55 2.60 -23.76 2.26
C ASP A 55 2.79 -23.74 3.78
N THR A 56 2.04 -22.87 4.44
CA THR A 56 1.92 -22.81 5.90
C THR A 56 0.45 -22.85 6.31
N GLU A 57 0.16 -23.19 7.57
CA GLU A 57 -1.21 -23.32 8.08
C GLU A 57 -1.92 -21.97 8.22
N LYS A 58 -1.18 -20.92 8.58
CA LYS A 58 -1.69 -19.56 8.75
C LYS A 58 -0.68 -18.55 8.27
N GLN A 59 -1.14 -17.41 7.78
CA GLN A 59 -0.29 -16.29 7.38
C GLN A 59 -0.82 -14.99 7.98
N PHE A 60 0.11 -14.11 8.35
CA PHE A 60 -0.20 -12.79 8.86
C PHE A 60 0.64 -11.75 8.13
N GLU A 61 0.13 -10.52 8.15
CA GLU A 61 0.86 -9.33 7.75
C GLU A 61 0.76 -8.28 8.85
N VAL A 62 1.86 -7.55 9.03
CA VAL A 62 1.94 -6.33 9.82
C VAL A 62 2.81 -5.33 9.08
N HIS A 63 2.54 -4.04 9.25
CA HIS A 63 3.29 -3.00 8.56
C HIS A 63 3.54 -1.77 9.43
N LYS A 64 4.52 -0.99 8.98
CA LYS A 64 4.84 0.36 9.45
C LYS A 64 4.58 1.35 8.32
N ILE A 65 3.73 2.35 8.53
CA ILE A 65 3.48 3.39 7.53
C ILE A 65 4.43 4.56 7.76
N TYR A 66 5.14 4.95 6.70
CA TYR A 66 5.97 6.18 6.71
C TYR A 66 5.13 7.43 6.47
N GLY A 67 4.10 7.31 5.65
CA GLY A 67 3.12 8.33 5.40
C GLY A 67 2.24 8.01 4.20
N THR A 68 1.31 8.91 3.92
CA THR A 68 0.41 8.79 2.78
C THR A 68 0.40 10.04 1.91
N ARG A 69 -0.14 9.88 0.70
CA ARG A 69 -0.37 10.97 -0.23
C ARG A 69 -1.63 10.71 -1.05
N GLU A 70 -2.60 11.59 -0.97
CA GLU A 70 -3.81 11.49 -1.79
C GLU A 70 -3.63 12.20 -3.13
N VAL A 71 -3.85 11.50 -4.24
CA VAL A 71 -3.80 12.09 -5.59
C VAL A 71 -4.98 11.56 -6.39
N GLY A 72 -5.87 12.46 -6.83
CA GLY A 72 -7.05 12.08 -7.63
C GLY A 72 -7.98 11.10 -6.93
N GLY A 73 -8.18 11.24 -5.60
CA GLY A 73 -9.01 10.35 -4.79
C GLY A 73 -8.41 8.96 -4.55
N ILE A 74 -7.11 8.79 -4.82
CA ILE A 74 -6.35 7.57 -4.53
C ILE A 74 -5.33 7.88 -3.44
N THR A 75 -5.43 7.17 -2.32
CA THR A 75 -4.48 7.24 -1.21
C THR A 75 -3.30 6.33 -1.50
N HIS A 76 -2.14 6.93 -1.76
CA HIS A 76 -0.86 6.22 -1.81
C HIS A 76 -0.36 6.05 -0.38
N VAL A 77 -0.09 4.81 0.03
CA VAL A 77 0.48 4.49 1.34
C VAL A 77 1.88 3.94 1.13
N TYR A 78 2.87 4.59 1.73
CA TYR A 78 4.28 4.19 1.67
C TYR A 78 4.63 3.52 2.99
N MET A 79 5.02 2.25 2.94
CA MET A 79 5.15 1.43 4.14
C MET A 79 6.31 0.44 4.06
N TRP A 80 6.65 -0.13 5.21
CA TRP A 80 7.41 -1.37 5.34
C TRP A 80 6.45 -2.48 5.76
N SER A 81 6.41 -3.57 4.99
CA SER A 81 5.53 -4.72 5.26
C SER A 81 6.36 -5.91 5.73
N LEU A 82 5.86 -6.61 6.74
CA LEU A 82 6.34 -7.91 7.20
C LEU A 82 5.20 -8.90 7.02
N TYR A 83 5.41 -9.88 6.15
CA TYR A 83 4.51 -10.99 5.92
C TYR A 83 5.22 -12.27 6.34
N GLU A 84 4.56 -13.08 7.17
CA GLU A 84 5.07 -14.38 7.62
C GLU A 84 3.96 -15.45 7.66
N GLY A 85 4.36 -16.67 7.34
CA GLY A 85 3.58 -17.89 7.49
C GLY A 85 4.02 -18.70 8.70
N PHE A 86 3.05 -19.32 9.38
CA PHE A 86 3.21 -20.05 10.63
C PHE A 86 2.54 -21.42 10.57
N ASN A 87 3.09 -22.37 11.33
CA ASN A 87 2.56 -23.71 11.52
C ASN A 87 2.44 -23.98 13.03
N LYS A 88 1.38 -24.68 13.46
CA LYS A 88 1.19 -25.03 14.87
C LYS A 88 2.38 -25.81 15.45
N ALA A 89 3.01 -26.66 14.64
CA ALA A 89 4.17 -27.45 15.04
C ALA A 89 5.41 -26.60 15.42
N THR A 90 5.53 -25.39 14.89
CA THR A 90 6.67 -24.48 15.12
C THR A 90 6.29 -23.28 15.98
N GLY A 91 5.05 -23.24 16.50
CA GLY A 91 4.56 -22.16 17.34
C GLY A 91 4.59 -20.80 16.64
N SER A 92 5.08 -19.77 17.34
CA SER A 92 5.13 -18.38 16.86
C SER A 92 6.41 -18.05 16.08
N GLU A 93 7.16 -19.07 15.64
CA GLU A 93 8.30 -18.88 14.75
C GLU A 93 7.84 -18.88 13.29
N GLY A 94 8.12 -17.79 12.56
CA GLY A 94 7.81 -17.66 11.14
C GLY A 94 8.62 -18.66 10.30
N GLN A 95 7.94 -19.34 9.38
CA GLN A 95 8.51 -20.44 8.57
C GLN A 95 8.78 -20.03 7.12
N ALA A 96 8.04 -19.06 6.61
CA ALA A 96 8.22 -18.47 5.30
C ALA A 96 7.73 -17.04 5.33
N GLY A 97 8.31 -16.15 4.53
CA GLY A 97 7.92 -14.76 4.57
C GLY A 97 8.88 -13.82 3.87
N HIS A 98 8.58 -12.53 3.98
CA HIS A 98 9.45 -11.46 3.52
C HIS A 98 9.22 -10.19 4.34
N SER A 99 10.22 -9.30 4.29
CA SER A 99 10.21 -8.02 4.97
C SER A 99 10.82 -6.99 4.03
N LEU A 100 9.99 -6.09 3.48
CA LEU A 100 10.41 -5.17 2.43
C LEU A 100 9.52 -3.92 2.36
N PRO A 101 10.00 -2.82 1.74
CA PRO A 101 9.19 -1.63 1.57
C PRO A 101 8.20 -1.79 0.40
N ALA A 102 6.99 -1.28 0.57
CA ALA A 102 5.94 -1.35 -0.44
C ALA A 102 5.18 -0.02 -0.58
N LEU A 103 4.71 0.22 -1.81
CA LEU A 103 3.69 1.23 -2.12
C LEU A 103 2.37 0.51 -2.39
N ILE A 104 1.34 0.82 -1.62
CA ILE A 104 -0.02 0.33 -1.86
C ILE A 104 -0.96 1.51 -2.13
N LYS A 105 -1.88 1.34 -3.08
CA LYS A 105 -2.83 2.39 -3.48
C LYS A 105 -4.24 2.00 -3.12
N LEU A 106 -4.86 2.78 -2.26
CA LEU A 106 -6.23 2.57 -1.80
C LEU A 106 -7.18 3.56 -2.47
N LYS A 107 -8.33 3.05 -2.92
CA LYS A 107 -9.44 3.87 -3.42
C LYS A 107 -10.65 3.67 -2.51
N LYS A 108 -11.20 4.78 -2.05
CA LYS A 108 -12.47 4.78 -1.31
C LYS A 108 -13.64 4.55 -2.28
N GLN A 109 -14.48 3.58 -1.97
CA GLN A 109 -15.70 3.23 -2.71
C GLN A 109 -16.87 3.23 -1.71
N GLY A 110 -17.57 4.37 -1.63
CA GLY A 110 -18.58 4.60 -0.60
C GLY A 110 -17.95 4.61 0.79
N ASN A 111 -18.37 3.67 1.64
CA ASN A 111 -17.85 3.51 3.00
C ASN A 111 -16.74 2.46 3.12
N LYS A 112 -16.21 1.93 1.99
CA LYS A 112 -15.17 0.91 2.01
C LYS A 112 -13.92 1.33 1.25
N TYR A 113 -12.76 0.77 1.60
CA TYR A 113 -11.54 0.86 0.81
C TYR A 113 -11.33 -0.39 -0.06
N SER A 114 -10.65 -0.19 -1.18
CA SER A 114 -10.18 -1.26 -2.07
C SER A 114 -8.76 -0.97 -2.54
N VAL A 115 -7.96 -2.01 -2.71
CA VAL A 115 -6.62 -1.91 -3.27
C VAL A 115 -6.72 -1.82 -4.79
N THR A 116 -6.07 -0.82 -5.37
CA THR A 116 -6.05 -0.57 -6.82
C THR A 116 -4.69 -0.84 -7.46
N ASP A 117 -3.62 -0.86 -6.66
CA ASP A 117 -2.25 -1.11 -7.11
C ASP A 117 -1.39 -1.48 -5.89
N TYR A 118 -0.39 -2.32 -6.10
CA TYR A 118 0.61 -2.71 -5.10
C TYR A 118 1.95 -2.92 -5.78
N LYS A 119 2.99 -2.25 -5.28
CA LYS A 119 4.32 -2.25 -5.88
C LYS A 119 5.41 -2.35 -4.82
N GLU A 120 6.44 -3.11 -5.16
CA GLU A 120 7.64 -3.33 -4.37
C GLU A 120 8.84 -2.87 -5.20
N PRO A 121 9.97 -2.46 -4.56
CA PRO A 121 11.21 -2.28 -5.28
C PRO A 121 11.65 -3.60 -5.93
N GLU A 122 12.41 -3.49 -7.00
CA GLU A 122 13.10 -4.63 -7.61
C GLU A 122 14.19 -5.16 -6.67
N ASP A 123 14.60 -6.41 -6.86
CA ASP A 123 15.67 -6.99 -6.06
C ASP A 123 17.07 -6.65 -6.58
N GLY A 124 18.08 -6.94 -5.76
CA GLY A 124 19.49 -6.91 -6.15
C GLY A 124 19.99 -5.51 -6.53
N THR A 125 20.74 -5.41 -7.63
CA THR A 125 21.39 -4.17 -8.06
C THR A 125 20.41 -3.05 -8.41
N TYR A 126 19.14 -3.38 -8.70
CA TYR A 126 18.12 -2.39 -9.07
C TYR A 126 17.35 -1.84 -7.87
N TYR A 127 17.42 -2.49 -6.70
CA TYR A 127 16.66 -2.15 -5.50
C TYR A 127 16.59 -0.67 -5.17
N TYR A 128 17.76 -0.04 -5.01
CA TYR A 128 17.81 1.36 -4.63
C TYR A 128 17.24 2.30 -5.71
N SER A 129 17.42 1.94 -6.98
CA SER A 129 16.93 2.73 -8.11
C SER A 129 15.40 2.63 -8.26
N SER A 130 14.83 1.43 -8.08
CA SER A 130 13.37 1.22 -8.06
C SER A 130 12.72 1.83 -6.84
N LEU A 131 13.36 1.75 -5.67
CA LEU A 131 12.86 2.38 -4.44
C LEU A 131 12.73 3.90 -4.60
N LYS A 132 13.71 4.56 -5.23
CA LYS A 132 13.66 5.99 -5.56
C LYS A 132 12.54 6.37 -6.53
N LYS A 133 12.13 5.46 -7.42
CA LYS A 133 11.02 5.69 -8.35
C LYS A 133 9.66 5.52 -7.65
N LEU A 134 9.58 4.62 -6.68
CA LEU A 134 8.34 4.29 -5.98
C LEU A 134 8.04 5.24 -4.81
N PHE A 135 9.06 5.67 -4.07
CA PHE A 135 8.91 6.41 -2.81
C PHE A 135 9.27 7.89 -2.96
N PRO A 136 8.59 8.80 -2.24
CA PRO A 136 9.06 10.15 -2.01
C PRO A 136 10.47 10.14 -1.44
N SER A 137 11.30 11.11 -1.85
CA SER A 137 12.70 11.19 -1.42
C SER A 137 12.88 11.18 0.10
N ALA A 138 11.93 11.75 0.85
CA ALA A 138 11.92 11.73 2.31
C ALA A 138 11.88 10.31 2.91
N TYR A 139 11.22 9.36 2.24
CA TYR A 139 11.05 7.99 2.72
C TYR A 139 12.05 7.01 2.13
N VAL A 140 12.69 7.34 1.00
CA VAL A 140 13.75 6.47 0.41
C VAL A 140 14.84 6.17 1.44
N ARG A 141 15.30 7.17 2.20
CA ARG A 141 16.33 6.96 3.22
C ARG A 141 15.82 6.13 4.40
N LEU A 142 14.56 6.34 4.81
CA LEU A 142 13.95 5.54 5.86
C LEU A 142 13.90 4.07 5.43
N ALA A 143 13.27 3.79 4.29
CA ALA A 143 13.15 2.43 3.73
C ALA A 143 14.51 1.79 3.40
N SER A 144 15.52 2.55 2.95
CA SER A 144 16.85 1.96 2.68
C SER A 144 17.57 1.49 3.95
N ASN A 145 17.27 2.14 5.09
CA ASN A 145 17.97 1.90 6.35
C ASN A 145 17.12 1.11 7.35
N ASP A 146 15.85 0.81 7.04
CA ASP A 146 14.91 0.12 7.94
C ASP A 146 15.16 -1.40 8.04
N VAL A 147 16.39 -1.83 7.78
CA VAL A 147 16.77 -3.25 7.65
C VAL A 147 16.76 -3.98 9.01
N MET A 148 16.56 -3.27 10.13
CA MET A 148 16.44 -3.90 11.45
C MET A 148 15.46 -3.16 12.38
N HIS A 149 14.32 -3.80 12.66
CA HIS A 149 13.57 -3.71 13.92
C HIS A 149 12.88 -2.39 14.32
N SER A 150 12.89 -1.32 13.53
CA SER A 150 12.52 0.01 14.08
C SER A 150 11.04 0.23 14.46
N ALA A 151 10.13 -0.71 14.16
CA ALA A 151 8.70 -0.59 14.51
C ALA A 151 8.10 -1.82 15.21
N ASN A 152 8.96 -2.66 15.81
CA ASN A 152 8.55 -3.87 16.53
C ASN A 152 7.64 -4.80 15.69
N LEU A 153 7.81 -4.80 14.35
CA LEU A 153 6.96 -5.60 13.46
C LEU A 153 7.08 -7.09 13.79
N GLN A 154 8.28 -7.57 14.12
CA GLN A 154 8.47 -8.97 14.54
C GLN A 154 7.69 -9.30 15.81
N GLU A 155 7.62 -8.38 16.76
CA GLU A 155 6.84 -8.57 17.98
C GLU A 155 5.34 -8.61 17.66
N LYS A 156 4.85 -7.66 16.86
CA LYS A 156 3.44 -7.58 16.46
C LYS A 156 2.98 -8.82 15.71
N ILE A 157 3.79 -9.35 14.79
CA ILE A 157 3.42 -10.54 14.02
C ILE A 157 3.45 -11.81 14.90
N LYS A 158 4.41 -11.90 15.83
CA LYS A 158 4.46 -12.96 16.84
C LYS A 158 3.22 -12.94 17.74
N GLN A 159 2.77 -11.76 18.20
CA GLN A 159 1.54 -11.62 18.98
C GLN A 159 0.30 -12.11 18.21
N LYS A 160 0.20 -11.80 16.91
CA LYS A 160 -0.86 -12.35 16.05
C LYS A 160 -0.79 -13.87 15.95
N ALA A 161 0.41 -14.43 15.76
CA ALA A 161 0.61 -15.87 15.71
C ALA A 161 0.25 -16.55 17.04
N GLU A 162 0.70 -16.00 18.17
CA GLU A 162 0.37 -16.50 19.52
C GLU A 162 -1.13 -16.48 19.79
N THR A 163 -1.82 -15.40 19.41
CA THR A 163 -3.28 -15.32 19.52
C THR A 163 -3.95 -16.46 18.77
N TRP A 164 -3.54 -16.72 17.52
CA TRP A 164 -4.06 -17.81 16.71
C TRP A 164 -3.74 -19.22 17.23
N LEU A 165 -2.59 -19.41 17.88
CA LEU A 165 -2.24 -20.70 18.50
C LEU A 165 -3.15 -21.06 19.68
N HIS A 166 -3.81 -20.05 20.27
CA HIS A 166 -4.75 -20.20 21.38
C HIS A 166 -6.23 -20.16 20.96
N GLU A 167 -6.53 -20.01 19.66
CA GLU A 167 -7.87 -20.18 19.06
C GLU A 167 -8.25 -21.66 18.90
#